data_AF-A0A6M2F5Z3-F1
#
_entry.id   AF-A0A6M2F5Z3-F1
#
_cell.length_a   1.000
_cell.length_b   1.000
_cell.length_c   1.000
_cell.angle_alpha   90.00
_cell.angle_beta   90.00
_cell.angle_gamma   90.00
#
_symmetry.space_group_name_H-M   'P 1'
#
loop_
_entity.id
_entity.type
_entity.pdbx_description
1 polymer ?
#
loop_
_entity_poly.entity_id
_entity_poly.type
_entity_poly.pdbx_seq_one_letter_code
_entity_poly.pdbx_strand_id
1 'polypeptide(L)'
;MKKWLTDYHQSRPGLKVLQQRLDEFIISHEEKLEQERKEREDQAAEGGWTVVKHHKGRKKTTDSESGITVGSVAPAAVENQMTKKKPKEVGLEFYRFQKREAQRSEIMALRSKFEEDRKRIQQLRAARKFRPY
;
A
#
# COMPACT_ATOMS: atom_id res chain seq x y z
N MET A 1 -47.56 15.84 43.05
CA MET A 1 -46.42 16.79 42.92
C MET A 1 -45.18 16.42 43.75
N LYS A 2 -45.29 15.77 44.91
CA LYS A 2 -44.10 15.48 45.73
C LYS A 2 -43.25 14.29 45.26
N LYS A 3 -43.87 13.31 44.58
CA LYS A 3 -43.20 12.08 44.10
C LYS A 3 -42.10 12.37 43.07
N TRP A 4 -42.36 13.22 42.08
CA TRP A 4 -41.36 13.55 41.06
C TRP A 4 -40.17 14.35 41.63
N LEU A 5 -40.37 15.15 42.68
CA LEU A 5 -39.27 15.82 43.38
C LEU A 5 -38.37 14.81 44.10
N THR A 6 -38.97 13.84 44.80
CA THR A 6 -38.20 12.80 45.51
C THR A 6 -37.46 11.91 44.53
N ASP A 7 -38.09 11.53 43.42
CA ASP A 7 -37.48 10.72 42.37
C ASP A 7 -36.33 11.49 41.70
N TYR A 8 -36.49 12.79 41.49
CA TYR A 8 -35.43 13.65 40.95
C TYR A 8 -34.20 13.69 41.86
N HIS A 9 -34.38 13.87 43.17
CA HIS A 9 -33.26 13.87 44.13
C HIS A 9 -32.64 12.48 44.30
N GLN A 10 -33.43 11.41 44.23
CA GLN A 10 -32.94 10.03 44.31
C GLN A 10 -32.20 9.60 43.04
N SER A 11 -32.62 10.10 41.86
CA SER A 11 -31.98 9.83 40.57
C SER A 11 -30.58 10.43 40.43
N ARG A 12 -30.23 11.39 41.30
CA ARG A 12 -28.91 12.06 41.33
C ARG A 12 -28.14 11.62 42.57
N PRO A 13 -27.56 10.41 42.57
CA PRO A 13 -26.60 10.03 43.60
C PRO A 13 -25.45 11.04 43.60
N GLY A 14 -24.93 11.35 44.79
CA GLY A 14 -23.83 12.30 44.93
C GLY A 14 -22.57 11.83 44.19
N LEU A 15 -21.70 12.78 43.85
CA LEU A 15 -20.49 12.55 43.03
C LEU A 15 -19.64 11.37 43.52
N LYS A 16 -19.48 11.22 44.84
CA LYS A 16 -18.71 10.12 45.46
C LYS A 16 -19.28 8.73 45.13
N VAL A 17 -20.60 8.60 45.17
CA VAL A 17 -21.30 7.33 44.87
C VAL A 17 -21.20 7.02 43.37
N LEU A 18 -21.28 8.05 42.53
CA LEU A 18 -21.12 7.88 41.09
C LEU A 18 -19.71 7.39 40.74
N GLN A 19 -18.69 7.98 41.37
CA GLN A 19 -17.29 7.60 41.17
C GLN A 19 -17.04 6.14 41.56
N GLN A 20 -17.50 5.71 42.74
CA GLN A 20 -17.36 4.31 43.17
C GLN A 20 -17.98 3.33 42.19
N ARG A 21 -19.19 3.64 41.68
CA ARG A 21 -19.86 2.80 40.66
C ARG A 21 -19.10 2.76 39.35
N LEU A 22 -18.50 3.88 38.94
CA LEU A 22 -17.66 3.97 37.74
C LEU A 22 -16.40 3.13 37.90
N ASP A 23 -15.72 3.25 39.04
CA ASP A 23 -14.51 2.49 39.33
C ASP A 23 -14.81 0.98 39.35
N GLU A 24 -15.87 0.55 40.05
CA GLU A 24 -16.34 -0.84 40.05
C GLU A 24 -16.69 -1.34 38.64
N PHE A 25 -17.38 -0.50 37.85
CA PHE A 25 -17.74 -0.84 36.47
C PHE A 25 -16.50 -1.03 35.60
N ILE A 26 -15.54 -0.09 35.65
CA ILE A 26 -14.30 -0.14 34.88
C ILE A 26 -13.52 -1.41 35.22
N ILE A 27 -13.33 -1.70 36.51
CA ILE A 27 -12.63 -2.92 36.96
C ILE A 27 -13.31 -4.17 36.39
N SER A 28 -14.63 -4.30 36.56
CA SER A 28 -15.37 -5.47 36.07
C SER A 28 -15.34 -5.60 34.54
N HIS A 29 -15.26 -4.46 33.82
CA HIS A 29 -15.24 -4.44 32.37
C HIS A 29 -13.87 -4.81 31.82
N GLU A 30 -12.80 -4.29 32.43
CA GLU A 30 -11.41 -4.62 32.10
C GLU A 30 -11.12 -6.10 32.35
N GLU A 31 -11.61 -6.66 33.47
CA GLU A 31 -11.50 -8.09 33.76
C GLU A 31 -12.16 -8.97 32.69
N LYS A 32 -13.38 -8.63 32.26
CA LYS A 32 -14.08 -9.34 31.18
C LYS A 32 -13.33 -9.25 29.85
N LEU A 33 -12.80 -8.07 29.54
CA LEU A 33 -12.09 -7.83 28.29
C LEU A 33 -10.77 -8.59 28.24
N GLU A 34 -10.05 -8.68 29.36
CA GLU A 34 -8.84 -9.50 29.47
C GLU A 34 -9.14 -11.01 29.40
N GLN A 35 -10.27 -11.47 29.95
CA GLN A 35 -10.73 -12.86 29.76
C GLN A 35 -11.00 -13.17 28.28
N GLU A 36 -11.75 -12.31 27.59
CA GLU A 36 -12.04 -12.48 26.15
C GLU A 36 -10.76 -12.45 25.30
N ARG A 37 -9.78 -11.59 25.66
CA ARG A 37 -8.49 -11.55 24.98
C ARG A 37 -7.71 -12.85 25.16
N LYS A 38 -7.69 -13.43 26.36
CA LYS A 38 -7.04 -14.72 26.63
C LYS A 38 -7.73 -15.85 25.87
N GLU A 39 -9.06 -15.94 25.92
CA GLU A 39 -9.83 -16.94 25.17
C GLU A 39 -9.55 -16.85 23.66
N ARG A 40 -9.45 -15.63 23.12
CA ARG A 40 -9.12 -15.42 21.71
C ARG A 40 -7.68 -15.82 21.37
N GLU A 41 -6.73 -15.62 22.29
CA GLU A 41 -5.34 -16.05 22.12
C GLU A 41 -5.23 -17.59 22.20
N ASP A 42 -5.98 -18.23 23.11
CA ASP A 42 -6.05 -19.69 23.25
C ASP A 42 -6.70 -20.34 22.02
N GLN A 43 -7.82 -19.80 21.53
CA GLN A 43 -8.46 -20.25 20.28
C GLN A 43 -7.53 -20.12 19.07
N ALA A 44 -6.72 -19.06 19.01
CA ALA A 44 -5.73 -18.88 17.95
C ALA A 44 -4.58 -19.90 18.05
N ALA A 45 -4.20 -20.30 19.27
CA ALA A 45 -3.19 -21.34 19.49
C ALA A 45 -3.69 -22.74 19.09
N GLU A 46 -4.93 -23.10 19.44
CA GLU A 46 -5.53 -24.39 19.10
C GLU A 46 -5.76 -24.58 17.59
N GLY A 47 -6.15 -23.51 16.89
CA GLY A 47 -6.41 -23.55 15.45
C GLY A 47 -5.16 -23.65 14.58
N GLY A 48 -3.95 -23.53 15.15
CA GLY A 48 -2.68 -23.54 14.39
C GLY A 48 -2.47 -22.31 13.48
N TRP A 49 -3.32 -21.29 13.60
CA TRP A 49 -3.22 -20.04 12.83
C TRP A 49 -2.84 -18.88 13.76
N THR A 50 -1.64 -18.33 13.56
CA THR A 50 -1.18 -17.17 14.34
C THR A 50 -1.78 -15.86 13.80
N VAL A 51 -2.41 -15.08 14.68
CA VAL A 51 -2.92 -13.74 14.33
C VAL A 51 -1.74 -12.79 14.11
N VAL A 52 -1.56 -12.33 12.87
CA VAL A 52 -0.54 -11.32 12.53
C VAL A 52 -0.91 -9.99 13.19
N LYS A 53 -0.23 -9.65 14.29
CA LYS A 53 -0.35 -8.33 14.93
C LYS A 53 0.40 -7.31 14.06
N HIS A 54 -0.31 -6.41 13.39
CA HIS A 54 0.33 -5.31 12.67
C HIS A 54 1.03 -4.37 13.67
N HIS A 55 2.36 -4.41 13.69
CA HIS A 55 3.14 -3.43 14.44
C HIS A 55 2.90 -2.07 13.77
N LYS A 56 2.17 -1.16 14.42
CA LYS A 56 1.94 0.19 13.91
C LYS A 56 3.25 0.97 13.98
N GLY A 57 4.11 0.71 13.01
CA GLY A 57 5.42 1.32 12.88
C GLY A 57 5.28 2.79 12.49
N ARG A 58 5.93 3.64 13.31
CA ARG A 58 6.23 5.07 13.08
C ARG A 58 5.00 5.99 13.06
N LYS A 59 4.95 6.93 14.02
CA LYS A 59 4.00 8.06 13.99
C LYS A 59 4.17 8.81 12.67
N LYS A 60 3.16 8.72 11.80
CA LYS A 60 3.00 9.63 10.67
C LYS A 60 2.35 10.89 11.24
N THR A 61 3.08 11.99 11.26
CA THR A 61 2.50 13.31 11.55
C THR A 61 1.46 13.57 10.48
N THR A 62 0.19 13.57 10.87
CA THR A 62 -0.93 13.92 9.99
C THR A 62 -1.18 15.40 10.21
N ASP A 63 -1.04 16.19 9.16
CA ASP A 63 -1.40 17.60 9.17
C ASP A 63 -2.93 17.72 9.15
N SER A 64 -3.50 18.45 10.11
CA SER A 64 -4.94 18.45 10.40
C SER A 64 -5.79 19.17 9.36
N GLU A 65 -5.17 19.99 8.51
CA GLU A 65 -5.87 20.80 7.50
C GLU A 65 -5.99 20.07 6.15
N SER A 66 -4.98 19.27 5.79
CA SER A 66 -4.87 18.67 4.46
C SER A 66 -5.16 17.17 4.44
N GLY A 67 -5.08 16.47 5.58
CA GLY A 67 -5.28 15.01 5.66
C GLY A 67 -4.23 14.19 4.89
N ILE A 68 -3.20 14.84 4.32
CA ILE A 68 -2.15 14.19 3.52
C ILE A 68 -1.06 13.68 4.46
N THR A 69 -0.81 12.37 4.43
CA THR A 69 0.22 11.72 5.23
C THR A 69 1.60 11.87 4.59
N VAL A 70 2.31 12.95 4.88
CA VAL A 70 3.68 13.16 4.37
C VAL A 70 4.68 12.42 5.27
N GLY A 71 4.94 11.15 4.96
CA GLY A 71 6.16 10.50 5.43
C GLY A 71 7.33 10.96 4.57
N SER A 72 8.25 11.74 5.12
CA SER A 72 9.51 12.06 4.41
C SER A 72 10.29 10.76 4.15
N VAL A 73 10.21 10.28 2.92
CA VAL A 73 11.07 9.20 2.43
C VAL A 73 12.13 9.87 1.58
N ALA A 74 13.40 9.74 1.97
CA ALA A 74 14.50 10.22 1.17
C ALA A 74 14.44 9.54 -0.21
N PRO A 75 14.57 10.28 -1.32
CA PRO A 75 14.45 9.72 -2.67
C PRO A 75 15.44 8.57 -2.91
N ALA A 76 16.66 8.68 -2.35
CA ALA A 76 17.68 7.63 -2.40
C ALA A 76 17.25 6.31 -1.72
N ALA A 77 16.40 6.36 -0.69
CA ALA A 77 15.87 5.16 -0.05
C ALA A 77 14.78 4.51 -0.92
N VAL A 78 14.03 5.29 -1.69
CA VAL A 78 13.03 4.77 -2.63
C VAL A 78 13.72 4.07 -3.79
N GLU A 79 14.74 4.68 -4.40
CA GLU A 79 15.48 4.10 -5.54
C GLU A 79 16.15 2.77 -5.17
N ASN A 80 16.82 2.70 -4.01
CA ASN A 80 17.41 1.47 -3.51
C ASN A 80 16.37 0.36 -3.21
N GLN A 81 15.13 0.74 -2.87
CA GLN A 81 14.04 -0.21 -2.69
C GLN A 81 13.41 -0.64 -4.03
N MET A 82 13.53 0.17 -5.08
CA MET A 82 13.10 -0.21 -6.42
C MET A 82 14.09 -1.18 -7.08
N THR A 83 15.40 -0.98 -6.92
CA THR A 83 16.44 -1.86 -7.46
C THR A 83 16.53 -3.21 -6.75
N LYS A 84 16.21 -3.25 -5.45
CA LYS A 84 16.18 -4.50 -4.64
C LYS A 84 14.92 -5.33 -4.83
N LYS A 85 13.88 -4.80 -5.47
CA LYS A 85 12.70 -5.58 -5.82
C LYS A 85 13.06 -6.45 -7.01
N LYS A 86 13.02 -7.78 -6.80
CA LYS A 86 12.97 -8.72 -7.92
C LYS A 86 11.85 -8.28 -8.86
N PRO A 87 12.08 -8.20 -10.18
CA PRO A 87 10.99 -7.88 -11.11
C PRO A 87 9.86 -8.86 -10.85
N LYS A 88 8.64 -8.34 -10.65
CA LYS A 88 7.45 -9.17 -10.48
C LYS A 88 7.42 -10.18 -11.62
N GLU A 89 7.45 -11.46 -11.28
CA GLU A 89 7.52 -12.62 -12.18
C GLU A 89 6.25 -12.81 -13.01
N VAL A 90 5.65 -11.72 -13.51
CA VAL A 90 4.87 -11.84 -14.74
C VAL A 90 5.94 -11.96 -15.81
N GLY A 91 6.21 -13.19 -16.27
CA GLY A 91 7.14 -13.42 -17.36
C GLY A 91 6.90 -12.39 -18.45
N LEU A 92 7.98 -11.82 -19.01
CA LEU A 92 8.00 -10.64 -19.89
C LEU A 92 7.05 -10.73 -21.10
N GLU A 93 6.38 -11.86 -21.29
CA GLU A 93 5.54 -12.22 -22.42
C GLU A 93 4.31 -13.06 -22.02
N PHE A 94 3.73 -12.83 -20.83
CA PHE A 94 2.53 -13.56 -20.40
C PHE A 94 1.37 -13.43 -21.39
N TYR A 95 1.23 -12.26 -22.03
CA TYR A 95 0.14 -12.01 -22.98
C TYR A 95 0.58 -12.02 -24.44
N ARG A 96 -0.29 -12.54 -25.31
CA ARG A 96 -0.06 -12.59 -26.77
C ARG A 96 0.14 -11.20 -27.40
N PHE A 97 -0.46 -10.15 -26.84
CA PHE A 97 -0.31 -8.80 -27.35
C PHE A 97 1.12 -8.26 -27.14
N GLN A 98 1.79 -8.63 -26.05
CA GLN A 98 3.17 -8.23 -25.76
C GLN A 98 4.13 -8.76 -26.83
N LYS A 99 3.96 -10.02 -27.22
CA LYS A 99 4.74 -10.65 -28.30
C LYS A 99 4.52 -9.95 -29.65
N ARG A 100 3.26 -9.66 -29.99
CA ARG A 100 2.91 -8.99 -31.24
C ARG A 100 3.48 -7.57 -31.29
N GLU A 101 3.45 -6.85 -30.18
CA GLU A 101 3.97 -5.49 -30.08
C GLU A 101 5.50 -5.46 -30.17
N ALA A 102 6.19 -6.39 -29.49
CA ALA A 102 7.64 -6.55 -29.60
C ALA A 102 8.09 -6.88 -31.03
N GLN A 103 7.41 -7.81 -31.71
CA GLN A 103 7.69 -8.12 -33.12
C GLN A 103 7.44 -6.91 -34.03
N ARG A 104 6.37 -6.16 -33.78
CA ARG A 104 6.06 -4.95 -34.56
C ARG A 104 7.14 -3.89 -34.37
N SER A 105 7.59 -3.65 -33.14
CA SER A 105 8.64 -2.66 -32.86
C SER A 105 9.97 -3.05 -33.50
N GLU A 106 10.33 -4.34 -33.48
CA GLU A 106 11.52 -4.86 -34.15
C GLU A 106 11.45 -4.68 -35.67
N ILE A 107 10.33 -5.03 -36.30
CA ILE A 107 10.12 -4.83 -37.75
C ILE A 107 10.20 -3.35 -38.12
N MET A 108 9.63 -2.46 -37.30
CA MET A 108 9.72 -1.01 -37.54
C MET A 108 11.16 -0.50 -37.45
N ALA A 109 11.93 -0.98 -36.47
CA ALA A 109 13.34 -0.64 -36.34
C ALA A 109 14.17 -1.13 -37.54
N LEU A 110 13.93 -2.35 -38.02
CA LEU A 110 14.58 -2.89 -39.21
C LEU A 110 14.24 -2.09 -40.47
N ARG A 111 12.98 -1.68 -40.62
CA ARG A 111 12.54 -0.86 -41.75
C ARG A 111 13.23 0.51 -41.75
N SER A 112 13.33 1.18 -40.60
CA SER A 112 14.04 2.46 -40.48
C SER A 112 15.50 2.32 -40.93
N LYS A 113 16.21 1.31 -40.40
CA LYS A 113 17.60 1.03 -40.76
C LYS A 113 17.77 0.77 -42.26
N PHE A 114 16.85 -0.01 -42.86
CA PHE A 114 16.89 -0.29 -44.29
C PHE A 114 16.67 0.98 -45.14
N GLU A 115 15.76 1.86 -44.73
CA GLU A 115 15.54 3.14 -45.41
C GLU A 115 16.76 4.07 -45.32
N GLU A 116 17.43 4.10 -44.17
CA GLU A 116 18.70 4.83 -43.97
C GLU A 116 19.82 4.29 -44.88
N ASP A 117 20.00 2.96 -44.91
CA ASP A 117 21.02 2.33 -45.75
C ASP A 117 20.72 2.49 -47.24
N ARG A 118 19.44 2.43 -47.64
CA ARG A 118 19.02 2.71 -49.01
C ARG A 118 19.40 4.13 -49.42
N LYS A 119 19.17 5.12 -48.56
CA LYS A 119 19.58 6.52 -48.81
C LYS A 119 21.10 6.64 -48.93
N ARG A 120 21.85 5.99 -48.03
CA ARG A 120 23.32 5.97 -48.07
C ARG A 120 23.86 5.37 -49.37
N ILE A 121 23.34 4.22 -49.80
CA ILE A 121 23.75 3.57 -51.06
C ILE A 121 23.40 4.44 -52.27
N GLN A 122 22.24 5.11 -52.26
CA GLN A 122 21.88 6.04 -53.33
C GLN A 122 22.86 7.21 -53.44
N GLN A 123 23.26 7.80 -52.30
CA GLN A 123 24.28 8.85 -52.27
C GLN A 123 25.63 8.36 -52.82
N LEU A 124 26.06 7.17 -52.42
CA LEU A 124 27.31 6.56 -52.93
C LEU A 124 27.24 6.26 -54.43
N ARG A 125 26.09 5.79 -54.93
CA ARG A 125 25.88 5.55 -56.36
C ARG A 125 25.91 6.85 -57.16
N ALA A 126 25.30 7.92 -56.64
CA ALA A 126 25.33 9.23 -57.28
C ALA A 126 26.74 9.85 -57.29
N ALA A 127 27.50 9.68 -56.20
CA ALA A 127 28.88 10.14 -56.11
C ALA A 127 29.85 9.32 -56.98
N ARG A 128 29.50 8.08 -57.34
CA ARG A 128 30.34 7.19 -58.13
C ARG A 128 30.38 7.65 -59.59
N LYS A 129 31.56 8.05 -60.05
CA LYS A 129 31.85 8.37 -61.46
C LYS A 129 32.12 7.08 -62.26
N PHE A 130 31.10 6.25 -62.43
CA PHE A 130 31.23 5.01 -63.19
C PHE A 130 31.27 5.30 -64.70
N ARG A 131 32.32 4.81 -65.39
CA ARG A 131 32.47 4.89 -66.84
C ARG A 131 32.49 3.46 -67.39
N PRO A 132 31.42 3.00 -68.07
CA PRO A 132 31.27 1.61 -68.48
C PRO A 132 31.87 1.28 -69.87
N TYR A 133 32.72 2.14 -70.41
CA TYR A 133 33.45 1.92 -71.66
C TYR A 133 34.91 2.33 -71.46
#